data_AF-A0A7X6WIF8-F1
#
_entry.id   AF-A0A7X6WIF8-F1
#
_cell.length_a   1.000
_cell.length_b   1.000
_cell.length_c   1.000
_cell.angle_alpha   90.00
_cell.angle_beta   90.00
_cell.angle_gamma   90.00
#
_symmetry.space_group_name_H-M   'P 1'
#
loop_
_entity.id
_entity.type
_entity.pdbx_description
1 polymer ?
#
loop_
_entity_poly.entity_id
_entity_poly.type
_entity_poly.pdbx_seq_one_letter_code
_entity_poly.pdbx_strand_id
1 'polypeptide(L)'
;MQKIAIYCSSRFDPQQKYLDAFNSLSDYLIEQKIDVIYGGANVGYMKVIADKIAPSSSQLIGVMPHFLVAKELVYPYCDEFIYVDSMTQRIEKIMSMADGFLIMPGGVGTYEEMMDMMSWVQLGIHNKPIGVINVDGYYDGLLQQLNRGIEDELIASSLKTQVFFHEDHEKVLEWMAQYNQEEMWDVYDEYGNPTALIHPRGVELMANQYHKVVMIAIVNDQKEVLIQKRAPHVAHPNLWDISAGGSVLAGETSINGAIREVKEELGLDCQLTQQHEFFQMKHRQMLVDVYLLYQNIDSFDFSISNEVTEVKWVTLDTINQMMDDKTFKYGFVQQEIIRRLYEEFSTRDF
;
A
#
# COMPACT_ATOMS: atom_id res chain seq x y z
N MET A 1 -7.84 7.98 -8.54
CA MET A 1 -7.78 8.83 -7.33
C MET A 1 -8.87 9.88 -7.45
N GLN A 2 -9.81 9.93 -6.51
CA GLN A 2 -11.00 10.79 -6.53
C GLN A 2 -11.00 11.80 -5.36
N LYS A 3 -10.58 11.37 -4.16
CA LYS A 3 -10.54 12.21 -2.95
C LYS A 3 -9.14 12.30 -2.37
N ILE A 4 -8.61 13.51 -2.15
CA ILE A 4 -7.30 13.70 -1.52
C ILE A 4 -7.45 14.50 -0.24
N ALA A 5 -6.78 14.04 0.83
CA ALA A 5 -6.67 14.81 2.05
C ALA A 5 -5.44 15.72 2.00
N ILE A 6 -5.63 17.01 2.30
CA ILE A 6 -4.54 18.00 2.31
C ILE A 6 -4.28 18.50 3.72
N TYR A 7 -3.01 18.44 4.12
CA TYR A 7 -2.53 18.95 5.39
C TYR A 7 -1.55 20.09 5.16
N CYS A 8 -1.78 21.23 5.81
CA CYS A 8 -0.98 22.44 5.60
C CYS A 8 -1.06 23.41 6.78
N SER A 9 -0.28 24.49 6.71
CA SER A 9 -0.23 25.52 7.76
C SER A 9 -1.57 26.23 8.00
N SER A 10 -2.03 26.23 9.26
CA SER A 10 -3.08 27.11 9.77
C SER A 10 -2.63 28.57 9.97
N ARG A 11 -1.33 28.84 9.81
CA ARG A 11 -0.76 30.20 9.79
C ARG A 11 -0.57 30.67 8.36
N PHE A 12 -0.86 31.95 8.13
CA PHE A 12 -0.59 32.63 6.86
C PHE A 12 0.70 33.45 6.98
N ASP A 13 1.58 33.31 6.00
CA ASP A 13 2.75 34.16 5.82
C ASP A 13 2.74 34.63 4.37
N PRO A 14 2.62 35.93 4.04
CA PRO A 14 2.40 36.42 2.67
C PRO A 14 3.59 36.25 1.70
N GLN A 15 4.49 35.30 1.95
CA GLN A 15 5.57 34.97 1.01
C GLN A 15 4.99 34.41 -0.29
N GLN A 16 5.30 35.09 -1.40
CA GLN A 16 4.76 34.79 -2.73
C GLN A 16 4.98 33.33 -3.14
N LYS A 17 6.15 32.75 -2.83
CA LYS A 17 6.49 31.35 -3.16
C LYS A 17 5.47 30.32 -2.65
N TYR A 18 4.98 30.49 -1.42
CA TYR A 18 4.00 29.59 -0.84
C TYR A 18 2.63 29.88 -1.43
N LEU A 19 2.23 31.15 -1.52
CA LEU A 19 0.96 31.53 -2.13
C LEU A 19 0.81 30.98 -3.55
N ASP A 20 1.87 31.06 -4.37
CA ASP A 20 1.91 30.50 -5.72
C ASP A 20 1.77 28.98 -5.70
N ALA A 21 2.50 28.29 -4.82
CA ALA A 21 2.41 26.83 -4.69
C ALA A 21 1.00 26.37 -4.28
N PHE A 22 0.38 27.00 -3.28
CA PHE A 22 -0.97 26.68 -2.83
C PHE A 22 -2.03 26.98 -3.90
N ASN A 23 -1.87 28.09 -4.62
CA ASN A 23 -2.77 28.45 -5.71
C ASN A 23 -2.65 27.50 -6.90
N SER A 24 -1.42 27.14 -7.28
CA SER A 24 -1.13 26.27 -8.40
C SER A 24 -1.66 24.86 -8.16
N LEU A 25 -1.39 24.30 -6.96
CA LEU A 25 -1.96 23.01 -6.54
C LEU A 25 -3.48 23.03 -6.61
N SER A 26 -4.12 24.10 -6.10
CA SER A 26 -5.57 24.19 -6.10
C SER A 26 -6.16 24.22 -7.52
N ASP A 27 -5.52 24.95 -8.46
CA ASP A 27 -5.96 24.99 -9.86
C ASP A 27 -5.86 23.60 -10.50
N TYR A 28 -4.75 22.90 -10.26
CA TYR A 28 -4.54 21.55 -10.77
C TYR A 28 -5.60 20.57 -10.23
N LEU A 29 -5.88 20.59 -8.93
CA LEU A 29 -6.89 19.71 -8.33
C LEU A 29 -8.29 19.94 -8.92
N ILE A 30 -8.64 21.21 -9.21
CA ILE A 30 -9.90 21.57 -9.86
C ILE A 30 -9.94 21.04 -11.30
N GLU A 31 -8.86 21.23 -12.06
CA GLU A 31 -8.76 20.76 -13.44
C GLU A 31 -8.92 19.24 -13.54
N GLN A 32 -8.27 18.51 -12.61
CA GLN A 32 -8.36 17.05 -12.52
C GLN A 32 -9.65 16.56 -11.85
N LYS A 33 -10.54 17.46 -11.42
CA LYS A 33 -11.81 17.15 -10.72
C LYS A 33 -11.60 16.27 -9.48
N ILE A 34 -10.55 16.56 -8.73
CA ILE A 34 -10.23 15.86 -7.48
C ILE A 34 -10.95 16.57 -6.34
N ASP A 35 -11.69 15.80 -5.55
CA ASP A 35 -12.34 16.26 -4.32
C ASP A 35 -11.32 16.41 -3.19
N VAL A 36 -11.50 17.41 -2.34
CA VAL A 36 -10.55 17.78 -1.29
C VAL A 36 -11.15 17.56 0.10
N ILE A 37 -10.41 16.84 0.94
CA ILE A 37 -10.67 16.70 2.37
C ILE A 37 -9.61 17.50 3.12
N TYR A 38 -9.99 18.30 4.12
CA TYR A 38 -9.04 19.05 4.94
C TYR A 38 -9.56 19.30 6.36
N GLY A 39 -8.77 20.01 7.17
CA GLY A 39 -9.08 20.27 8.59
C GLY A 39 -10.18 21.29 8.90
N GLY A 40 -10.87 21.87 7.91
CA GLY A 40 -12.08 22.69 8.14
C GLY A 40 -11.85 24.13 8.62
N ALA A 41 -10.60 24.58 8.76
CA ALA A 41 -10.28 25.90 9.30
C ALA A 41 -10.40 27.03 8.24
N ASN A 42 -10.84 28.20 8.68
CA ASN A 42 -11.00 29.44 7.88
C ASN A 42 -9.82 30.41 8.06
N VAL A 43 -8.61 29.87 8.24
CA VAL A 43 -7.39 30.64 8.50
C VAL A 43 -6.21 30.07 7.72
N GLY A 44 -5.12 30.84 7.63
CA GLY A 44 -3.87 30.33 7.09
C GLY A 44 -3.91 29.97 5.61
N TYR A 45 -3.02 29.06 5.23
CA TYR A 45 -3.00 28.48 3.89
C TYR A 45 -4.14 27.49 3.65
N MET A 46 -4.73 26.95 4.72
CA MET A 46 -5.95 26.16 4.65
C MET A 46 -7.09 26.96 3.99
N LYS A 47 -7.25 28.24 4.34
CA LYS A 47 -8.23 29.13 3.71
C LYS A 47 -7.93 29.37 2.24
N VAL A 48 -6.66 29.51 1.85
CA VAL A 48 -6.26 29.74 0.45
C VAL A 48 -6.74 28.60 -0.45
N ILE A 49 -6.52 27.35 -0.03
CA ILE A 49 -7.04 26.18 -0.75
C ILE A 49 -8.58 26.20 -0.75
N ALA A 50 -9.19 26.34 0.43
CA ALA A 50 -10.64 26.29 0.56
C ALA A 50 -11.37 27.34 -0.28
N ASP A 51 -10.84 28.57 -0.36
CA ASP A 51 -11.39 29.67 -1.18
C ASP A 51 -11.36 29.35 -2.67
N LYS A 52 -10.38 28.58 -3.14
CA LYS A 52 -10.29 28.14 -4.54
C LYS A 52 -11.17 26.94 -4.86
N ILE A 53 -11.18 25.93 -3.98
CA ILE A 53 -11.90 24.68 -4.23
C ILE A 53 -13.43 24.87 -4.06
N ALA A 54 -13.88 25.59 -3.02
CA ALA A 54 -15.31 25.72 -2.71
C ALA A 54 -16.21 26.23 -3.85
N PRO A 55 -15.81 27.22 -4.68
CA PRO A 55 -16.64 27.66 -5.81
C PRO A 55 -16.49 26.78 -7.07
N SER A 56 -15.67 25.73 -7.04
CA SER A 56 -15.36 24.88 -8.19
C SER A 56 -16.35 23.72 -8.37
N SER A 57 -16.08 22.82 -9.31
CA SER A 57 -16.84 21.57 -9.47
C SER A 57 -16.39 20.43 -8.55
N SER A 58 -15.24 20.58 -7.89
CA SER A 58 -14.73 19.60 -6.93
C SER A 58 -15.36 19.82 -5.56
N GLN A 59 -15.63 18.73 -4.83
CA GLN A 59 -16.17 18.81 -3.48
C GLN A 59 -15.10 19.25 -2.47
N LEU A 60 -15.50 20.08 -1.50
CA LEU A 60 -14.70 20.45 -0.35
C LEU A 60 -15.32 19.89 0.94
N ILE A 61 -14.58 19.01 1.63
CA ILE A 61 -15.00 18.35 2.86
C ILE A 61 -14.13 18.82 4.03
N GLY A 62 -14.73 19.45 5.02
CA GLY A 62 -14.07 19.86 6.27
C GLY A 62 -14.25 18.82 7.37
N VAL A 63 -13.19 18.49 8.12
CA VAL A 63 -13.28 17.64 9.32
C VAL A 63 -12.65 18.35 10.51
N MET A 64 -13.43 18.63 11.55
CA MET A 64 -12.95 19.36 12.72
C MET A 64 -13.53 18.81 14.04
N PRO A 65 -12.71 18.66 15.09
CA PRO A 65 -13.21 18.36 16.43
C PRO A 65 -14.11 19.46 16.99
N HIS A 66 -15.15 19.07 17.75
CA HIS A 66 -16.08 20.01 18.38
C HIS A 66 -15.38 21.11 19.19
N PHE A 67 -14.28 20.78 19.89
CA PHE A 67 -13.55 21.74 20.73
C PHE A 67 -12.69 22.76 19.96
N LEU A 68 -12.42 22.54 18.66
CA LEU A 68 -11.69 23.47 17.80
C LEU A 68 -12.60 24.46 17.08
N VAL A 69 -13.90 24.19 16.97
CA VAL A 69 -14.89 25.05 16.29
C VAL A 69 -14.84 26.49 16.81
N ALA A 70 -14.74 26.67 18.13
CA ALA A 70 -14.68 27.99 18.75
C ALA A 70 -13.30 28.68 18.61
N LYS A 71 -12.24 27.94 18.27
CA LYS A 71 -10.85 28.43 18.23
C LYS A 71 -10.36 28.71 16.81
N GLU A 72 -10.68 27.84 15.85
CA GLU A 72 -10.04 27.84 14.52
C GLU A 72 -10.91 28.46 13.41
N LEU A 73 -12.11 28.95 13.77
CA LEU A 73 -13.11 29.51 12.85
C LEU A 73 -13.46 28.52 11.73
N VAL A 74 -14.61 27.87 11.82
CA VAL A 74 -15.09 26.95 10.78
C VAL A 74 -15.22 27.67 9.44
N TYR A 75 -14.71 27.03 8.37
CA TYR A 75 -14.92 27.51 7.02
C TYR A 75 -16.37 27.26 6.58
N PRO A 76 -17.12 28.30 6.18
CA PRO A 76 -18.58 28.19 6.04
C PRO A 76 -19.04 27.62 4.70
N TYR A 77 -18.14 27.41 3.73
CA TYR A 77 -18.49 27.06 2.35
C TYR A 77 -18.00 25.66 1.95
N CYS A 78 -17.85 24.73 2.90
CA CYS A 78 -17.65 23.32 2.57
C CYS A 78 -18.97 22.70 2.08
N ASP A 79 -18.90 21.79 1.11
CA ASP A 79 -20.04 20.99 0.67
C ASP A 79 -20.49 20.01 1.77
N GLU A 80 -19.52 19.48 2.52
CA GLU A 80 -19.74 18.65 3.68
C GLU A 80 -18.82 19.10 4.83
N PHE A 81 -19.37 19.12 6.05
CA PHE A 81 -18.58 19.40 7.25
C PHE A 81 -18.86 18.35 8.32
N ILE A 82 -17.81 17.65 8.76
CA ILE A 82 -17.87 16.53 9.68
C ILE A 82 -17.26 16.94 11.02
N TYR A 83 -18.07 16.83 12.07
CA TYR A 83 -17.61 17.06 13.44
C TYR A 83 -17.26 15.75 14.14
N VAL A 84 -16.17 15.76 14.91
CA VAL A 84 -15.66 14.61 15.67
C VAL A 84 -15.33 15.00 17.11
N ASP A 85 -15.08 14.03 17.99
CA ASP A 85 -14.90 14.30 19.43
C ASP A 85 -13.44 14.44 19.84
N SER A 86 -12.48 13.96 19.04
CA SER A 86 -11.06 14.01 19.35
C SER A 86 -10.17 14.24 18.12
N MET A 87 -8.89 14.57 18.35
CA MET A 87 -7.89 14.65 17.28
C MET A 87 -7.66 13.30 16.62
N THR A 88 -7.60 12.21 17.39
CA THR A 88 -7.45 10.86 16.85
C THR A 88 -8.61 10.49 15.93
N GLN A 89 -9.85 10.75 16.35
CA GLN A 89 -11.02 10.53 15.49
C GLN A 89 -11.01 11.39 14.23
N ARG A 90 -10.46 12.62 14.30
CA ARG A 90 -10.29 13.48 13.13
C ARG A 90 -9.37 12.82 12.11
N ILE A 91 -8.21 12.34 12.56
CA ILE A 91 -7.22 11.65 11.71
C ILE A 91 -7.83 10.38 11.13
N GLU A 92 -8.40 9.49 11.95
CA GLU A 92 -9.09 8.27 11.51
C GLU A 92 -10.17 8.57 10.46
N LYS A 93 -10.98 9.60 10.70
CA LYS A 93 -12.07 9.97 9.78
C LYS A 93 -11.52 10.46 8.45
N ILE A 94 -10.57 11.38 8.43
CA ILE A 94 -9.94 11.87 7.19
C ILE A 94 -9.30 10.70 6.44
N MET A 95 -8.53 9.86 7.14
CA MET A 95 -7.84 8.72 6.54
C MET A 95 -8.80 7.69 5.97
N SER A 96 -9.95 7.45 6.57
CA SER A 96 -10.96 6.53 6.03
C SER A 96 -11.57 7.00 4.71
N MET A 97 -11.60 8.31 4.46
CA MET A 97 -12.28 8.92 3.31
C MET A 97 -11.36 9.29 2.15
N ALA A 98 -10.07 9.52 2.41
CA ALA A 98 -9.10 9.94 1.41
C ALA A 98 -8.52 8.75 0.63
N ASP A 99 -8.21 8.92 -0.64
CA ASP A 99 -7.47 7.94 -1.47
C ASP A 99 -5.94 8.14 -1.39
N GLY A 100 -5.50 9.24 -0.78
CA GLY A 100 -4.12 9.64 -0.65
C GLY A 100 -3.99 10.95 0.11
N PHE A 101 -2.76 11.27 0.51
CA PHE A 101 -2.47 12.40 1.38
C PHE A 101 -1.47 13.34 0.73
N LEU A 102 -1.79 14.63 0.67
CA LEU A 102 -0.88 15.68 0.26
C LEU A 102 -0.46 16.52 1.47
N ILE A 103 0.85 16.66 1.62
CA ILE A 103 1.47 17.47 2.66
C ILE A 103 2.08 18.71 2.01
N MET A 104 1.56 19.86 2.41
CA MET A 104 2.08 21.18 2.03
C MET A 104 2.78 21.84 3.22
N PRO A 105 3.66 22.84 3.00
CA PRO A 105 4.38 23.52 4.06
C PRO A 105 3.50 23.91 5.26
N GLY A 106 3.95 23.52 6.45
CA GLY A 106 3.10 23.42 7.63
C GLY A 106 3.86 23.48 8.94
N GLY A 107 3.13 23.69 10.03
CA GLY A 107 3.70 23.73 11.38
C GLY A 107 3.69 22.37 12.07
N VAL A 108 3.82 22.39 13.40
CA VAL A 108 3.81 21.18 14.24
C VAL A 108 2.58 20.30 14.01
N GLY A 109 1.39 20.88 13.82
CA GLY A 109 0.19 20.11 13.51
C GLY A 109 0.33 19.31 12.21
N THR A 110 0.81 19.95 11.15
CA THR A 110 1.07 19.28 9.86
C THR A 110 2.13 18.19 9.99
N TYR A 111 3.16 18.40 10.83
CA TYR A 111 4.15 17.36 11.11
C TYR A 111 3.57 16.18 11.89
N GLU A 112 2.71 16.42 12.88
CA GLU A 112 2.02 15.36 13.63
C GLU A 112 1.15 14.52 12.70
N GLU A 113 0.28 15.17 11.92
CA GLU A 113 -0.59 14.51 10.95
C GLU A 113 0.25 13.65 9.97
N MET A 114 1.33 14.21 9.39
CA MET A 114 2.24 13.50 8.49
C MET A 114 2.91 12.28 9.14
N MET A 115 3.40 12.42 10.38
CA MET A 115 4.07 11.33 11.09
C MET A 115 3.12 10.20 11.45
N ASP A 116 1.86 10.51 11.79
CA ASP A 116 0.84 9.48 12.02
C ASP A 116 0.56 8.69 10.75
N MET A 117 0.41 9.36 9.60
CA MET A 117 0.24 8.68 8.30
C MET A 117 1.44 7.81 7.93
N MET A 118 2.67 8.31 8.12
CA MET A 118 3.90 7.52 7.88
C MET A 118 4.01 6.31 8.82
N SER A 119 3.65 6.48 10.09
CA SER A 119 3.65 5.39 11.07
C SER A 119 2.64 4.31 10.70
N TRP A 120 1.43 4.71 10.30
CA TRP A 120 0.35 3.77 9.98
C TRP A 120 0.61 3.00 8.70
N VAL A 121 1.23 3.60 7.69
CA VAL A 121 1.66 2.87 6.49
C VAL A 121 2.76 1.85 6.80
N GLN A 122 3.69 2.16 7.71
CA GLN A 122 4.72 1.20 8.16
C GLN A 122 4.14 0.06 9.00
N LEU A 123 3.07 0.31 9.75
CA LEU A 123 2.34 -0.70 10.51
C LEU A 123 1.38 -1.53 9.64
N GLY A 124 1.23 -1.20 8.35
CA GLY A 124 0.31 -1.85 7.42
C GLY A 124 -1.17 -1.57 7.72
N ILE A 125 -1.48 -0.47 8.43
CA ILE A 125 -2.86 -0.05 8.74
C ILE A 125 -3.54 0.53 7.48
N HIS A 126 -2.77 1.18 6.60
CA HIS A 126 -3.21 1.56 5.25
C HIS A 126 -2.04 1.48 4.27
N ASN A 127 -2.34 1.46 2.98
CA ASN A 127 -1.37 1.51 1.89
C ASN A 127 -1.66 2.66 0.92
N LYS A 128 -2.12 3.81 1.43
CA LYS A 128 -2.41 5.01 0.62
C LYS A 128 -1.14 5.85 0.42
N PRO A 129 -0.94 6.44 -0.77
CA PRO A 129 0.26 7.23 -1.05
C PRO A 129 0.29 8.53 -0.26
N ILE A 130 1.50 8.93 0.16
CA ILE A 130 1.75 10.20 0.85
C ILE A 130 2.66 11.06 -0.02
N GLY A 131 2.11 12.10 -0.64
CA GLY A 131 2.84 13.08 -1.43
C GLY A 131 3.22 14.30 -0.60
N VAL A 132 4.49 14.67 -0.59
CA VAL A 132 5.00 15.87 0.10
C VAL A 132 5.50 16.88 -0.92
N ILE A 133 4.84 18.04 -0.96
CA ILE A 133 5.17 19.12 -1.89
C ILE A 133 6.23 20.01 -1.25
N ASN A 134 7.47 19.84 -1.68
CA ASN A 134 8.67 20.44 -1.08
C ASN A 134 8.95 21.86 -1.59
N VAL A 135 8.05 22.80 -1.28
CA VAL A 135 8.15 24.19 -1.76
C VAL A 135 9.44 24.85 -1.28
N ASP A 136 10.33 25.21 -2.22
CA ASP A 136 11.59 25.91 -1.95
C ASP A 136 12.46 25.21 -0.87
N GLY A 137 12.51 23.88 -0.91
CA GLY A 137 13.32 23.06 -0.01
C GLY A 137 12.84 23.03 1.45
N TYR A 138 11.58 23.40 1.74
CA TYR A 138 11.04 23.46 3.10
C TYR A 138 11.26 22.18 3.93
N TYR A 139 11.18 21.01 3.30
CA TYR A 139 11.29 19.69 3.91
C TYR A 139 12.68 19.05 3.73
N ASP A 140 13.69 19.73 3.18
CA ASP A 140 15.02 19.14 2.91
C ASP A 140 15.65 18.55 4.17
N GLY A 141 15.59 19.29 5.29
CA GLY A 141 16.12 18.81 6.57
C GLY A 141 15.36 17.59 7.11
N LEU A 142 14.06 17.51 6.88
CA LEU A 142 13.27 16.35 7.29
C LEU A 142 13.61 15.13 6.42
N LEU A 143 13.67 15.32 5.10
CA LEU A 143 14.02 14.25 4.16
C LEU A 143 15.41 13.68 4.49
N GLN A 144 16.38 14.55 4.83
CA GLN A 144 17.69 14.12 5.30
C GLN A 144 17.60 13.25 6.56
N GLN A 145 16.79 13.66 7.55
CA GLN A 145 16.61 12.91 8.79
C GLN A 145 15.93 11.55 8.56
N LEU A 146 14.93 11.49 7.68
CA LEU A 146 14.26 10.24 7.31
C LEU A 146 15.22 9.29 6.58
N ASN A 147 15.98 9.79 5.60
CA ASN A 147 16.98 9.00 4.90
C ASN A 147 18.04 8.43 5.85
N ARG A 148 18.49 9.25 6.80
CA ARG A 148 19.42 8.80 7.84
C ARG A 148 18.84 7.66 8.69
N GLY A 149 17.56 7.78 9.09
CA GLY A 149 16.89 6.72 9.83
C GLY A 149 16.74 5.42 9.04
N ILE A 150 16.60 5.51 7.71
CA ILE A 150 16.56 4.33 6.83
C ILE A 150 17.95 3.71 6.69
N GLU A 151 19.00 4.53 6.50
CA GLU A 151 20.39 4.06 6.43
C GLU A 151 20.85 3.38 7.72
N ASP A 152 20.41 3.90 8.88
CA ASP A 152 20.67 3.32 10.19
C ASP A 152 19.72 2.14 10.53
N GLU A 153 18.85 1.72 9.60
CA GLU A 153 17.87 0.64 9.75
C GLU A 153 16.84 0.84 10.88
N LEU A 154 16.64 2.09 11.32
CA LEU A 154 15.65 2.47 12.32
C LEU A 154 14.28 2.78 11.70
N ILE A 155 14.24 3.03 10.39
CA ILE A 155 13.04 3.26 9.58
C ILE A 155 13.05 2.25 8.45
N ALA A 156 11.93 1.56 8.21
CA ALA A 156 11.82 0.60 7.13
C ALA A 156 12.07 1.27 5.76
N SER A 157 12.85 0.61 4.90
CA SER A 157 13.19 1.11 3.56
C SER A 157 11.97 1.23 2.65
N SER A 158 10.89 0.48 2.92
CA SER A 158 9.58 0.60 2.26
C SER A 158 8.98 2.00 2.32
N LEU A 159 9.38 2.83 3.30
CA LEU A 159 8.92 4.22 3.35
C LEU A 159 9.29 5.01 2.08
N LYS A 160 10.40 4.67 1.42
CA LYS A 160 10.85 5.31 0.16
C LYS A 160 9.87 5.12 -1.00
N THR A 161 9.13 4.02 -1.00
CA THR A 161 8.13 3.73 -2.03
C THR A 161 6.74 4.18 -1.63
N GLN A 162 6.52 4.53 -0.36
CA GLN A 162 5.22 4.94 0.20
C GLN A 162 5.08 6.47 0.35
N VAL A 163 6.20 7.19 0.43
CA VAL A 163 6.25 8.64 0.56
C VAL A 163 7.12 9.26 -0.52
N PHE A 164 6.58 10.25 -1.23
CA PHE A 164 7.30 10.94 -2.29
C PHE A 164 7.41 12.43 -2.01
N PHE A 165 8.66 12.90 -1.87
CA PHE A 165 8.99 14.31 -1.72
C PHE A 165 9.38 14.89 -3.07
N HIS A 166 8.68 15.93 -3.52
CA HIS A 166 9.02 16.61 -4.76
C HIS A 166 8.52 18.06 -4.77
N GLU A 167 9.23 18.98 -5.42
CA GLU A 167 8.87 20.42 -5.45
C GLU A 167 7.65 20.69 -6.34
N ASP A 168 7.56 19.95 -7.44
CA ASP A 168 6.49 19.99 -8.43
C ASP A 168 5.31 19.12 -8.01
N HIS A 169 4.16 19.75 -7.77
CA HIS A 169 2.93 19.10 -7.34
C HIS A 169 2.31 18.20 -8.42
N GLU A 170 2.52 18.49 -9.71
CA GLU A 170 2.00 17.65 -10.79
C GLU A 170 2.68 16.28 -10.75
N LYS A 171 4.01 16.26 -10.64
CA LYS A 171 4.78 15.02 -10.48
C LYS A 171 4.41 14.24 -9.23
N VAL A 172 4.11 14.94 -8.13
CA VAL A 172 3.61 14.28 -6.91
C VAL A 172 2.28 13.57 -7.20
N LEU A 173 1.32 14.27 -7.82
CA LEU A 173 0.00 13.73 -8.11
C LEU A 173 0.02 12.62 -9.18
N GLU A 174 0.90 12.72 -10.19
CA GLU A 174 1.15 11.66 -11.16
C GLU A 174 1.69 10.39 -10.48
N TRP A 175 2.69 10.54 -9.60
CA TRP A 175 3.21 9.43 -8.81
C TRP A 175 2.14 8.82 -7.90
N MET A 176 1.34 9.64 -7.22
CA MET A 176 0.23 9.16 -6.39
C MET A 176 -0.83 8.40 -7.20
N ALA A 177 -1.10 8.85 -8.43
CA ALA A 177 -2.03 8.18 -9.33
C ALA A 177 -1.49 6.82 -9.79
N GLN A 178 -0.19 6.73 -10.11
CA GLN A 178 0.49 5.48 -10.49
C GLN A 178 0.55 4.49 -9.31
N TYR A 179 0.99 4.95 -8.14
CA TYR A 179 1.04 4.15 -6.91
C TYR A 179 -0.33 3.52 -6.59
N ASN A 180 -1.40 4.31 -6.73
CA ASN A 180 -2.75 3.80 -6.53
C ASN A 180 -3.17 2.77 -7.60
N GLN A 181 -2.72 2.91 -8.86
CA GLN A 181 -3.01 1.93 -9.92
C GLN A 181 -2.27 0.60 -9.71
N GLU A 182 -1.01 0.66 -9.28
CA GLU A 182 -0.18 -0.51 -8.97
C GLU A 182 -0.72 -1.32 -7.77
N GLU A 183 -1.63 -0.74 -7.00
CA GLU A 183 -2.25 -1.37 -5.82
C GLU A 183 -3.76 -1.63 -5.99
N MET A 184 -4.27 -1.61 -7.22
CA MET A 184 -5.65 -2.02 -7.52
C MET A 184 -5.74 -3.52 -7.80
N TRP A 185 -6.85 -4.13 -7.41
CA TRP A 185 -7.21 -5.50 -7.73
C TRP A 185 -8.49 -5.56 -8.53
N ASP A 186 -8.58 -6.47 -9.50
CA ASP A 186 -9.87 -6.81 -10.11
C ASP A 186 -10.77 -7.51 -9.08
N VAL A 187 -12.07 -7.17 -9.12
CA VAL A 187 -13.07 -7.79 -8.26
C VAL A 187 -13.76 -8.93 -9.01
N TYR A 188 -13.84 -10.07 -8.33
CA TYR A 188 -14.43 -11.31 -8.79
C TYR A 188 -15.66 -11.67 -7.96
N ASP A 189 -16.59 -12.39 -8.59
CA ASP A 189 -17.69 -13.05 -7.89
C ASP A 189 -17.21 -14.34 -7.19
N GLU A 190 -18.11 -15.00 -6.47
CA GLU A 190 -17.80 -16.22 -5.70
C GLU A 190 -17.41 -17.44 -6.55
N TYR A 191 -17.62 -17.36 -7.87
CA TYR A 191 -17.31 -18.38 -8.87
C TYR A 191 -16.04 -18.06 -9.66
N GLY A 192 -15.41 -16.91 -9.39
CA GLY A 192 -14.20 -16.46 -10.09
C GLY A 192 -14.45 -15.76 -11.41
N ASN A 193 -15.67 -15.30 -11.69
CA ASN A 193 -15.94 -14.46 -12.85
C ASN A 193 -15.61 -12.99 -12.54
N PRO A 194 -14.93 -12.26 -13.46
CA PRO A 194 -14.64 -10.85 -13.27
C PRO A 194 -15.93 -10.01 -13.29
N THR A 195 -16.02 -9.03 -12.39
CA THR A 195 -17.21 -8.16 -12.22
C THR A 195 -17.10 -6.81 -12.91
N ALA A 196 -15.96 -6.53 -13.58
CA ALA A 196 -15.56 -5.23 -14.12
C ALA A 196 -15.34 -4.12 -13.07
N LEU A 197 -15.52 -4.42 -11.78
CA LEU A 197 -15.14 -3.53 -10.69
C LEU A 197 -13.65 -3.73 -10.37
N ILE A 198 -13.01 -2.64 -9.93
CA ILE A 198 -11.66 -2.63 -9.39
C ILE A 198 -11.71 -2.17 -7.93
N HIS A 199 -10.78 -2.65 -7.11
CA HIS A 199 -10.77 -2.42 -5.67
C HIS A 199 -9.35 -2.11 -5.17
N PRO A 200 -9.14 -1.05 -4.37
CA PRO A 200 -7.81 -0.71 -3.86
C PRO A 200 -7.37 -1.65 -2.73
N ARG A 201 -6.09 -2.01 -2.69
CA ARG A 201 -5.48 -2.79 -1.61
C ARG A 201 -5.68 -2.13 -0.25
N GLY A 202 -6.00 -2.94 0.75
CA GLY A 202 -6.16 -2.49 2.15
C GLY A 202 -7.54 -1.91 2.48
N VAL A 203 -8.42 -1.72 1.49
CA VAL A 203 -9.84 -1.44 1.73
C VAL A 203 -10.59 -2.77 1.88
N GLU A 204 -11.61 -2.83 2.74
CA GLU A 204 -12.42 -4.03 2.90
C GLU A 204 -13.32 -4.25 1.68
N LEU A 205 -13.30 -5.46 1.12
CA LEU A 205 -14.19 -5.86 0.02
C LEU A 205 -15.62 -6.03 0.53
N MET A 206 -16.61 -5.66 -0.29
CA MET A 206 -18.02 -5.89 0.09
C MET A 206 -18.33 -7.39 0.18
N ALA A 207 -19.44 -7.72 0.85
CA ALA A 207 -19.91 -9.09 0.94
C ALA A 207 -20.04 -9.73 -0.46
N ASN A 208 -19.57 -10.97 -0.60
CA ASN A 208 -19.52 -11.75 -1.84
C ASN A 208 -18.63 -11.18 -2.96
N GLN A 209 -17.75 -10.24 -2.65
CA GLN A 209 -16.67 -9.81 -3.53
C GLN A 209 -15.36 -10.48 -3.15
N TYR A 210 -14.56 -10.82 -4.17
CA TYR A 210 -13.30 -11.52 -4.03
C TYR A 210 -12.22 -10.83 -4.85
N HIS A 211 -10.97 -10.98 -4.45
CA HIS A 211 -9.81 -10.70 -5.30
C HIS A 211 -8.97 -11.97 -5.49
N LYS A 212 -8.08 -11.95 -6.48
CA LYS A 212 -7.18 -13.07 -6.74
C LYS A 212 -5.85 -12.92 -6.03
N VAL A 213 -5.36 -14.04 -5.51
CA VAL A 213 -4.03 -14.19 -4.92
C VAL A 213 -3.35 -15.36 -5.61
N VAL A 214 -2.06 -15.24 -5.85
CA VAL A 214 -1.24 -16.29 -6.46
C VAL A 214 -0.22 -16.80 -5.46
N MET A 215 0.00 -18.11 -5.48
CA MET A 215 1.06 -18.75 -4.71
C MET A 215 1.86 -19.66 -5.64
N ILE A 216 3.18 -19.67 -5.50
CA ILE A 216 4.07 -20.47 -6.33
C ILE A 216 4.89 -21.36 -5.39
N ALA A 217 4.75 -22.68 -5.58
CA ALA A 217 5.66 -23.65 -4.99
C ALA A 217 6.72 -24.03 -6.03
N ILE A 218 7.99 -23.76 -5.74
CA ILE A 218 9.11 -24.15 -6.58
C ILE A 218 9.77 -25.40 -5.97
N VAL A 219 9.93 -26.44 -6.78
CA VAL A 219 10.43 -27.75 -6.39
C VAL A 219 11.63 -28.15 -7.24
N ASN A 220 12.68 -28.67 -6.61
CA ASN A 220 13.88 -29.18 -7.30
C ASN A 220 13.75 -30.69 -7.61
N ASP A 221 14.74 -31.23 -8.33
CA ASP A 221 14.78 -32.67 -8.66
C ASP A 221 15.06 -33.58 -7.45
N GLN A 222 15.47 -33.04 -6.30
CA GLN A 222 15.58 -33.77 -5.02
C GLN A 222 14.26 -33.84 -4.21
N LYS A 223 13.13 -33.38 -4.75
CA LYS A 223 11.84 -33.26 -4.02
C LYS A 223 11.92 -32.32 -2.81
N GLU A 224 12.77 -31.31 -2.89
CA GLU A 224 12.81 -30.22 -1.92
C GLU A 224 12.01 -29.03 -2.46
N VAL A 225 11.38 -28.30 -1.55
CA VAL A 225 10.62 -27.09 -1.84
C VAL A 225 11.49 -25.90 -1.46
N LEU A 226 11.54 -24.90 -2.33
CA LEU A 226 12.16 -23.63 -1.99
C LEU A 226 11.23 -22.88 -1.03
N ILE A 227 11.73 -22.51 0.14
CA ILE A 227 11.00 -21.69 1.10
C ILE A 227 11.74 -20.38 1.32
N GLN A 228 10.97 -19.33 1.63
CA GLN A 228 11.50 -17.99 1.87
C GLN A 228 11.23 -17.54 3.31
N LYS A 229 12.11 -16.70 3.85
CA LYS A 229 11.97 -16.12 5.19
C LYS A 229 11.53 -14.67 5.08
N ARG A 230 10.36 -14.40 5.65
CA ARG A 230 9.73 -13.08 5.63
C ARG A 230 10.54 -12.07 6.46
N ALA A 231 10.71 -10.87 5.93
CA ALA A 231 11.45 -9.80 6.58
C ALA A 231 10.84 -9.38 7.93
N PRO A 232 11.62 -8.77 8.85
CA PRO A 232 11.12 -8.39 10.17
C PRO A 232 10.00 -7.33 10.16
N HIS A 233 9.88 -6.58 9.07
CA HIS A 233 8.97 -5.44 8.94
C HIS A 233 7.71 -5.74 8.11
N VAL A 234 7.55 -6.97 7.61
CA VAL A 234 6.33 -7.39 6.89
C VAL A 234 5.40 -8.19 7.79
N ALA A 235 4.15 -8.38 7.35
CA ALA A 235 3.19 -9.24 8.05
C ALA A 235 3.76 -10.67 8.24
N HIS A 236 3.46 -11.30 9.39
CA HIS A 236 4.07 -12.57 9.81
C HIS A 236 5.61 -12.54 9.80
N PRO A 237 6.22 -11.60 10.54
CA PRO A 237 7.65 -11.31 10.44
C PRO A 237 8.50 -12.48 10.91
N ASN A 238 9.64 -12.70 10.25
CA ASN A 238 10.63 -13.74 10.53
C ASN A 238 10.14 -15.20 10.38
N LEU A 239 8.90 -15.42 9.94
CA LEU A 239 8.40 -16.75 9.61
C LEU A 239 8.83 -17.17 8.21
N TRP A 240 9.01 -18.47 8.03
CA TRP A 240 9.20 -19.08 6.73
C TRP A 240 7.87 -19.25 6.01
N ASP A 241 7.83 -19.12 4.69
CA ASP A 241 6.64 -19.29 3.84
C ASP A 241 7.00 -20.06 2.56
N ILE A 242 5.98 -20.45 1.80
CA ILE A 242 6.13 -21.05 0.47
C ILE A 242 6.81 -20.05 -0.49
N SER A 243 7.46 -20.58 -1.52
CA SER A 243 8.49 -19.93 -2.36
C SER A 243 8.21 -18.47 -2.70
N ALA A 244 7.06 -18.16 -3.31
CA ALA A 244 6.64 -16.79 -3.57
C ALA A 244 5.12 -16.66 -3.63
N GLY A 245 4.59 -15.45 -3.44
CA GLY A 245 3.18 -15.18 -3.71
C GLY A 245 2.63 -13.85 -3.21
N GLY A 246 1.62 -13.36 -3.91
CA GLY A 246 0.99 -12.07 -3.63
C GLY A 246 -0.33 -11.89 -4.37
N SER A 247 -0.86 -10.66 -4.33
CA SER A 247 -2.16 -10.36 -4.96
C SER A 247 -1.99 -10.12 -6.45
N VAL A 248 -3.00 -10.52 -7.23
CA VAL A 248 -3.04 -10.24 -8.68
C VAL A 248 -3.55 -8.81 -8.88
N LEU A 249 -2.79 -8.00 -9.62
CA LEU A 249 -3.13 -6.60 -9.87
C LEU A 249 -4.29 -6.47 -10.88
N ALA A 250 -4.95 -5.32 -10.90
CA ALA A 250 -6.05 -5.05 -11.82
C ALA A 250 -5.56 -5.10 -13.28
N GLY A 251 -6.27 -5.86 -14.12
CA GLY A 251 -5.88 -6.13 -15.51
C GLY A 251 -4.77 -7.16 -15.67
N GLU A 252 -4.21 -7.68 -14.58
CA GLU A 252 -3.19 -8.73 -14.58
C GLU A 252 -3.84 -10.13 -14.60
N THR A 253 -3.20 -11.07 -15.29
CA THR A 253 -3.62 -12.49 -15.20
C THR A 253 -2.90 -13.17 -14.04
N SER A 254 -3.49 -14.23 -13.47
CA SER A 254 -2.84 -15.01 -12.40
C SER A 254 -1.45 -15.52 -12.76
N ILE A 255 -1.22 -15.91 -14.03
CA ILE A 255 0.10 -16.34 -14.50
C ILE A 255 1.09 -15.17 -14.46
N ASN A 256 0.70 -14.00 -14.95
CA ASN A 256 1.58 -12.83 -14.96
C ASN A 256 1.88 -12.36 -13.53
N GLY A 257 0.86 -12.35 -12.65
CA GLY A 257 1.05 -12.07 -11.23
C GLY A 257 2.03 -13.04 -10.60
N ALA A 258 1.90 -14.34 -10.88
CA ALA A 258 2.81 -15.34 -10.34
C ALA A 258 4.27 -15.14 -10.81
N ILE A 259 4.47 -14.79 -12.09
CA ILE A 259 5.80 -14.48 -12.63
C ILE A 259 6.37 -13.21 -11.98
N ARG A 260 5.55 -12.17 -11.81
CA ARG A 260 5.94 -10.91 -11.17
C ARG A 260 6.36 -11.14 -9.72
N GLU A 261 5.57 -11.85 -8.93
CA GLU A 261 5.87 -12.16 -7.52
C GLU A 261 7.17 -12.97 -7.39
N VAL A 262 7.39 -13.97 -8.24
CA VAL A 262 8.67 -14.72 -8.27
C VAL A 262 9.84 -13.80 -8.60
N LYS A 263 9.66 -12.85 -9.53
CA LYS A 263 10.70 -11.89 -9.87
C LYS A 263 10.98 -10.93 -8.74
N GLU A 264 9.96 -10.35 -8.12
CA GLU A 264 10.06 -9.35 -7.05
C GLU A 264 10.60 -9.94 -5.75
N GLU A 265 10.11 -11.12 -5.34
CA GLU A 265 10.48 -11.73 -4.06
C GLU A 265 11.82 -12.49 -4.13
N LEU A 266 12.10 -13.18 -5.25
CA LEU A 266 13.23 -14.10 -5.38
C LEU A 266 14.31 -13.66 -6.38
N GLY A 267 14.05 -12.63 -7.20
CA GLY A 267 14.97 -12.19 -8.27
C GLY A 267 15.03 -13.11 -9.48
N LEU A 268 14.11 -14.08 -9.59
CA LEU A 268 14.16 -15.12 -10.59
C LEU A 268 13.30 -14.78 -11.81
N ASP A 269 13.88 -14.88 -13.00
CA ASP A 269 13.09 -14.95 -14.23
C ASP A 269 12.57 -16.37 -14.40
N CYS A 270 11.25 -16.53 -14.47
CA CYS A 270 10.61 -17.81 -14.71
C CYS A 270 9.61 -17.72 -15.86
N GLN A 271 9.23 -18.87 -16.41
CA GLN A 271 8.14 -18.98 -17.37
C GLN A 271 7.06 -19.87 -16.78
N LEU A 272 5.86 -19.30 -16.60
CA LEU A 272 4.69 -20.03 -16.19
C LEU A 272 3.66 -20.07 -17.32
N THR A 273 2.94 -21.17 -17.40
CA THR A 273 1.83 -21.40 -18.33
C THR A 273 0.69 -22.09 -17.60
N GLN A 274 -0.49 -22.19 -18.21
CA GLN A 274 -1.64 -22.87 -17.61
C GLN A 274 -1.35 -24.33 -17.19
N GLN A 275 -0.35 -24.99 -17.80
CA GLN A 275 0.05 -26.36 -17.44
C GLN A 275 0.71 -26.46 -16.06
N HIS A 276 1.19 -25.34 -15.52
CA HIS A 276 1.78 -25.26 -14.19
C HIS A 276 0.74 -24.97 -13.10
N GLU A 277 -0.53 -24.74 -13.47
CA GLU A 277 -1.59 -24.59 -12.48
C GLU A 277 -1.73 -25.88 -11.68
N PHE A 278 -1.55 -25.79 -10.38
CA PHE A 278 -1.55 -26.93 -9.48
C PHE A 278 -2.95 -27.16 -8.92
N PHE A 279 -3.55 -26.13 -8.33
CA PHE A 279 -4.94 -26.12 -7.93
C PHE A 279 -5.42 -24.70 -7.67
N GLN A 280 -6.74 -24.53 -7.64
CA GLN A 280 -7.39 -23.30 -7.20
C GLN A 280 -8.20 -23.57 -5.94
N MET A 281 -8.26 -22.59 -5.05
CA MET A 281 -9.06 -22.68 -3.83
C MET A 281 -9.65 -21.34 -3.43
N LYS A 282 -10.75 -21.37 -2.68
CA LYS A 282 -11.34 -20.19 -2.08
C LYS A 282 -11.01 -20.13 -0.59
N HIS A 283 -10.50 -19.00 -0.11
CA HIS A 283 -10.25 -18.78 1.31
C HIS A 283 -10.63 -17.34 1.70
N ARG A 284 -11.61 -17.17 2.59
CA ARG A 284 -12.18 -15.86 2.94
C ARG A 284 -12.67 -15.14 1.66
N GLN A 285 -12.24 -13.91 1.41
CA GLN A 285 -12.51 -13.13 0.19
C GLN A 285 -11.37 -13.22 -0.84
N MET A 286 -10.60 -14.32 -0.81
CA MET A 286 -9.52 -14.57 -1.77
C MET A 286 -9.84 -15.81 -2.61
N LEU A 287 -9.64 -15.68 -3.91
CA LEU A 287 -9.51 -16.79 -4.85
C LEU A 287 -8.00 -17.03 -5.05
N VAL A 288 -7.51 -18.16 -4.55
CA VAL A 288 -6.09 -18.47 -4.52
C VAL A 288 -5.76 -19.43 -5.66
N ASP A 289 -4.99 -18.96 -6.62
CA ASP A 289 -4.47 -19.73 -7.73
C ASP A 289 -3.04 -20.19 -7.38
N VAL A 290 -2.85 -21.51 -7.23
CA VAL A 290 -1.56 -22.08 -6.85
C VAL A 290 -0.88 -22.68 -8.07
N TYR A 291 0.38 -22.32 -8.29
CA TYR A 291 1.24 -22.86 -9.34
C TYR A 291 2.34 -23.72 -8.76
N LEU A 292 2.71 -24.77 -9.48
CA LEU A 292 3.80 -25.67 -9.15
C LEU A 292 4.85 -25.62 -10.26
N LEU A 293 6.06 -25.18 -9.91
CA LEU A 293 7.18 -25.02 -10.83
C LEU A 293 8.30 -26.00 -10.47
N TYR A 294 8.68 -26.84 -11.42
CA TYR A 294 9.83 -27.73 -11.27
C TYR A 294 11.07 -27.08 -11.85
N GLN A 295 11.98 -26.65 -10.99
CA GLN A 295 13.18 -25.93 -11.40
C GLN A 295 14.30 -26.04 -10.36
N ASN A 296 15.49 -26.40 -10.84
CA ASN A 296 16.72 -26.30 -10.04
C ASN A 296 17.27 -24.87 -10.16
N ILE A 297 17.57 -24.25 -9.01
CA ILE A 297 18.03 -22.85 -8.93
C ILE A 297 19.25 -22.80 -8.01
N ASP A 298 20.36 -22.29 -8.55
CA ASP A 298 21.66 -22.25 -7.86
C ASP A 298 21.99 -20.87 -7.28
N SER A 299 21.27 -19.82 -7.69
CA SER A 299 21.53 -18.43 -7.29
C SER A 299 20.24 -17.61 -7.18
N PHE A 300 20.19 -16.72 -6.19
CA PHE A 300 19.08 -15.80 -5.95
C PHE A 300 19.62 -14.38 -5.81
N ASP A 301 18.85 -13.39 -6.26
CA ASP A 301 19.18 -11.97 -6.09
C ASP A 301 18.15 -11.32 -5.17
N PHE A 302 18.51 -11.14 -3.90
CA PHE A 302 17.67 -10.49 -2.90
C PHE A 302 17.81 -8.97 -2.89
N SER A 303 18.74 -8.40 -3.67
CA SER A 303 18.98 -6.94 -3.64
C SER A 303 17.77 -6.12 -4.07
N ILE A 304 16.81 -6.78 -4.73
CA ILE A 304 15.59 -6.20 -5.25
C ILE A 304 14.35 -6.45 -4.36
N SER A 305 14.44 -7.33 -3.35
CA SER A 305 13.31 -7.69 -2.49
C SER A 305 13.43 -7.00 -1.14
N ASN A 306 12.36 -6.31 -0.71
CA ASN A 306 12.23 -5.82 0.66
C ASN A 306 11.48 -6.81 1.57
N GLU A 307 10.77 -7.80 1.01
CA GLU A 307 9.93 -8.74 1.76
C GLU A 307 10.67 -10.00 2.21
N VAL A 308 11.78 -10.35 1.56
CA VAL A 308 12.50 -11.61 1.73
C VAL A 308 13.90 -11.38 2.25
N THR A 309 14.29 -12.13 3.28
CA THR A 309 15.62 -12.01 3.91
C THR A 309 16.53 -13.21 3.66
N GLU A 310 15.94 -14.37 3.39
CA GLU A 310 16.65 -15.64 3.27
C GLU A 310 15.78 -16.62 2.48
N VAL A 311 16.40 -17.52 1.72
CA VAL A 311 15.72 -18.67 1.12
C VAL A 311 16.54 -19.93 1.35
N LYS A 312 15.87 -21.08 1.33
CA LYS A 312 16.54 -22.38 1.35
C LYS A 312 15.65 -23.47 0.77
N TRP A 313 16.30 -24.51 0.28
CA TRP A 313 15.66 -25.77 -0.08
C TRP A 313 15.43 -26.61 1.17
N VAL A 314 14.23 -27.17 1.30
CA VAL A 314 13.87 -28.08 2.41
C VAL A 314 12.94 -29.19 1.94
N THR A 315 12.97 -30.32 2.65
CA THR A 315 11.99 -31.39 2.45
C THR A 315 10.63 -31.03 3.05
N LEU A 316 9.56 -31.67 2.58
CA LEU A 316 8.22 -31.50 3.17
C LEU A 316 8.18 -31.87 4.66
N ASP A 317 8.97 -32.88 5.08
CA ASP A 317 9.07 -33.28 6.49
C ASP A 317 9.70 -32.17 7.34
N THR A 318 10.70 -31.47 6.79
CA THR A 318 11.30 -30.30 7.44
C THR A 318 10.29 -29.16 7.56
N ILE A 319 9.47 -28.91 6.53
CA ILE A 319 8.41 -27.91 6.60
C ILE A 319 7.39 -28.25 7.70
N ASN A 320 6.97 -29.52 7.81
CA ASN A 320 6.08 -29.96 8.87
C ASN A 320 6.69 -29.74 10.27
N GLN A 321 7.97 -30.07 10.45
CA GLN A 321 8.67 -29.78 11.70
C GLN A 321 8.70 -28.27 12.00
N MET A 322 8.95 -27.45 10.98
CA MET A 322 8.95 -25.99 11.12
C MET A 322 7.55 -25.43 11.44
N MET A 323 6.48 -26.07 10.94
CA MET A 323 5.10 -25.75 11.33
C MET A 323 4.82 -26.08 12.80
N ASP A 324 5.26 -27.24 13.28
CA ASP A 324 5.14 -27.65 14.69
C ASP A 324 5.91 -26.70 15.61
N ASP A 325 7.13 -26.33 15.20
CA ASP A 325 8.00 -25.38 15.91
C ASP A 325 7.54 -23.91 15.76
N LYS A 326 6.47 -23.66 14.98
CA LYS A 326 5.91 -22.32 14.68
C LYS A 326 6.92 -21.36 14.06
N THR A 327 7.88 -21.89 13.33
CA THR A 327 8.84 -21.10 12.54
C THR A 327 8.40 -20.97 11.08
N PHE A 328 7.40 -21.73 10.65
CA PHE A 328 6.75 -21.61 9.34
C PHE A 328 5.36 -20.98 9.47
N LYS A 329 4.96 -20.15 8.51
CA LYS A 329 3.67 -19.48 8.45
C LYS A 329 2.56 -20.52 8.38
N TYR A 330 1.79 -20.60 9.45
CA TYR A 330 0.75 -21.61 9.63
C TYR A 330 -0.61 -21.07 9.20
N GLY A 331 -0.89 -21.12 7.90
CA GLY A 331 -2.18 -20.74 7.29
C GLY A 331 -2.87 -21.90 6.59
N PHE A 332 -4.18 -21.80 6.38
CA PHE A 332 -4.97 -22.82 5.68
C PHE A 332 -4.47 -23.06 4.25
N VAL A 333 -4.05 -21.99 3.56
CA VAL A 333 -3.46 -22.06 2.21
C VAL A 333 -2.16 -22.85 2.23
N GLN A 334 -1.22 -22.53 3.13
CA GLN A 334 0.05 -23.23 3.27
C GLN A 334 -0.13 -24.73 3.56
N GLN A 335 -1.06 -25.06 4.46
CA GLN A 335 -1.38 -26.46 4.77
C GLN A 335 -1.90 -27.22 3.55
N GLU A 336 -2.79 -26.61 2.76
CA GLU A 336 -3.32 -27.23 1.55
C GLU A 336 -2.24 -27.42 0.48
N ILE A 337 -1.33 -26.44 0.31
CA ILE A 337 -0.18 -26.56 -0.59
C ILE A 337 0.70 -27.75 -0.19
N ILE A 338 1.09 -27.85 1.08
CA ILE A 338 1.95 -28.93 1.58
C ILE A 338 1.26 -30.29 1.42
N ARG A 339 -0.02 -30.37 1.78
CA ARG A 339 -0.83 -31.59 1.63
C ARG A 339 -0.86 -32.06 0.17
N ARG A 340 -1.06 -31.15 -0.77
CA ARG A 340 -1.08 -31.44 -2.22
C ARG A 340 0.31 -31.83 -2.73
N LEU A 341 1.38 -31.21 -2.23
CA LEU A 341 2.75 -31.57 -2.59
C LEU A 341 3.10 -33.00 -2.16
N TYR A 342 2.63 -33.46 -0.98
CA TYR A 342 2.78 -34.86 -0.59
C TYR A 342 2.11 -35.82 -1.58
N GLU A 343 0.90 -35.48 -2.06
CA GLU A 343 0.20 -36.28 -3.07
C GLU A 343 1.00 -36.31 -4.38
N GLU A 344 1.41 -35.16 -4.89
CA GLU A 344 2.19 -35.04 -6.13
C GLU A 344 3.52 -35.80 -6.06
N PHE A 345 4.24 -35.70 -4.94
CA PHE A 345 5.54 -36.36 -4.76
C PHE A 345 5.42 -37.88 -4.64
N SER A 346 4.25 -38.38 -4.27
CA SER A 346 3.96 -39.82 -4.18
C SER A 346 3.62 -40.44 -5.54
N THR A 347 3.13 -39.65 -6.49
CA THR A 347 2.66 -40.13 -7.80
C THR A 347 3.65 -39.92 -8.93
N ARG A 348 4.62 -39.01 -8.77
CA ARG A 348 5.56 -38.62 -9.82
C ARG A 348 6.92 -39.28 -9.61
N ASP A 349 7.43 -39.91 -10.67
CA ASP A 349 8.84 -40.30 -10.79
C ASP A 349 9.64 -39.04 -11.16
N PHE A 350 10.62 -38.68 -10.33
CA PHE A 350 11.46 -37.50 -10.48
C PHE A 350 12.75 -37.82 -11.22
#